data_AF-A0A2V5L1P4-F1
#
_entry.id   AF-A0A2V5L1P4-F1
#
_cell.length_a   1.000
_cell.length_b   1.000
_cell.length_c   1.000
_cell.angle_alpha   90.00
_cell.angle_beta   90.00
_cell.angle_gamma   90.00
#
_symmetry.space_group_name_H-M   'P 1'
#
loop_
_entity.id
_entity.type
_entity.pdbx_description
1 polymer ?
#
loop_
_entity_poly.entity_id
_entity_poly.type
_entity_poly.pdbx_seq_one_letter_code
_entity_poly.pdbx_strand_id
1 'polypeptide(L)'
;MMLGKGSIAGDEYVYDMEQARVNDHGVTTWIETCFCDSPLAEERPYWEEYFELLSVKDAHSRRSCRHENGTEPWGCCNCDCTKKLEGRLATQGEAFVHTLRTRKRDLQIS
;
A
#
# COMPACT_ATOMS: atom_id res chain seq x y z
N MET A 1 15.47 -1.67 13.19
CA MET A 1 14.83 -2.58 12.21
C MET A 1 14.61 -1.80 10.93
N MET A 2 14.92 -2.39 9.77
CA MET A 2 14.65 -1.78 8.46
C MET A 2 13.25 -2.21 8.03
N LEU A 3 12.36 -1.25 7.75
CA LEU A 3 11.02 -1.52 7.25
C LEU A 3 11.11 -2.32 5.94
N GLY A 4 10.27 -3.34 5.78
CA GLY A 4 10.24 -4.22 4.61
C GLY A 4 11.30 -5.34 4.58
N LYS A 5 12.23 -5.40 5.53
CA LYS A 5 13.25 -6.46 5.54
C LYS A 5 12.63 -7.82 5.84
N GLY A 6 12.60 -8.70 4.83
CA GLY A 6 11.99 -10.03 4.92
C GLY A 6 10.52 -10.05 4.49
N SER A 7 9.98 -8.93 4.01
CA SER A 7 8.64 -8.88 3.43
C SER A 7 8.58 -9.69 2.15
N ILE A 8 7.48 -10.43 1.97
CA ILE A 8 7.16 -11.13 0.72
C ILE A 8 6.91 -10.14 -0.42
N ALA A 9 6.40 -8.94 -0.11
CA ALA A 9 6.21 -7.85 -1.06
C ALA A 9 7.54 -7.21 -1.54
N GLY A 10 8.68 -7.56 -0.93
CA GLY A 10 10.00 -7.10 -1.38
C GLY A 10 10.11 -5.58 -1.46
N ASP A 11 10.49 -5.08 -2.64
CA ASP A 11 10.64 -3.64 -2.91
C ASP A 11 9.28 -2.90 -2.95
N GLU A 12 8.17 -3.60 -3.22
CA GLU A 12 6.82 -3.01 -3.22
C GLU A 12 6.44 -2.50 -1.83
N TYR A 13 6.83 -3.22 -0.76
CA TYR A 13 6.60 -2.76 0.61
C TYR A 13 7.17 -1.36 0.85
N VAL A 14 8.41 -1.12 0.41
CA VAL A 14 9.08 0.17 0.63
C VAL A 14 8.36 1.26 -0.16
N TYR A 15 8.04 0.96 -1.42
CA TYR A 15 7.29 1.87 -2.27
C TYR A 15 5.92 2.23 -1.68
N ASP A 16 5.15 1.24 -1.21
CA ASP A 16 3.84 1.43 -0.60
C ASP A 16 3.92 2.33 0.62
N MET A 17 4.92 2.12 1.49
CA MET A 17 5.12 2.95 2.67
C MET A 17 5.55 4.38 2.33
N GLU A 18 6.28 4.60 1.24
CA GLU A 18 6.61 5.94 0.74
C GLU A 18 5.38 6.67 0.19
N GLN A 19 4.48 5.96 -0.49
CA GLN A 19 3.23 6.52 -1.01
C GLN A 19 2.11 6.60 0.03
N ALA A 20 2.24 5.88 1.15
CA ALA A 20 1.23 5.84 2.19
C ALA A 20 0.96 7.22 2.81
N ARG A 21 -0.31 7.45 3.15
CA ARG A 21 -0.76 8.66 3.83
C ARG A 21 -1.47 8.34 5.13
N VAL A 22 -1.18 9.15 6.15
CA VAL A 22 -1.78 9.08 7.48
C VAL A 22 -2.81 10.20 7.58
N ASN A 23 -4.03 9.86 7.95
CA ASN A 23 -5.07 10.84 8.21
C ASN A 23 -5.04 11.34 9.67
N ASP A 24 -5.91 12.28 10.00
CA ASP A 24 -6.00 12.90 11.34
C ASP A 24 -6.37 11.90 12.46
N HIS A 25 -6.89 10.73 12.10
CA HIS A 25 -7.20 9.64 13.03
C HIS A 25 -6.04 8.64 13.20
N GLY A 26 -4.89 8.88 12.57
CA GLY A 26 -3.73 8.00 12.62
C GLY A 26 -3.87 6.75 11.75
N VAL A 27 -4.88 6.67 10.88
CA VAL A 27 -5.06 5.55 9.94
C VAL A 27 -4.13 5.76 8.76
N THR A 28 -3.28 4.76 8.50
CA THR A 28 -2.38 4.72 7.34
C THR A 28 -3.08 4.02 6.19
N THR A 29 -3.10 4.65 5.01
CA THR A 29 -3.65 4.09 3.78
C THR A 29 -2.57 4.09 2.70
N TRP A 30 -2.49 3.03 1.90
CA TRP A 30 -1.64 2.92 0.72
C TRP A 30 -2.44 2.28 -0.42
N ILE A 31 -1.86 2.27 -1.62
CA ILE A 31 -2.44 1.66 -2.83
C ILE A 31 -1.34 0.83 -3.49
N GLU A 32 -1.61 -0.44 -3.72
CA GLU A 32 -0.69 -1.36 -4.39
C GLU A 32 -1.36 -1.98 -5.63
N THR A 33 -0.56 -2.61 -6.48
CA THR A 33 -1.07 -3.48 -7.54
C THR A 33 -0.95 -4.92 -7.10
N CYS A 34 -2.06 -5.52 -6.67
CA CYS A 34 -2.08 -6.90 -6.20
C CYS A 34 -2.63 -7.85 -7.28
N PHE A 35 -1.89 -8.92 -7.58
CA PHE A 35 -2.33 -10.00 -8.48
C PHE A 35 -2.86 -11.24 -7.74
N CYS A 36 -2.92 -11.18 -6.41
CA CYS A 36 -3.42 -12.28 -5.58
C CYS A 36 -4.93 -12.51 -5.80
N ASP A 37 -5.35 -13.78 -5.74
CA ASP A 37 -6.76 -14.17 -5.82
C ASP A 37 -7.57 -13.52 -4.68
N SER A 38 -7.07 -13.64 -3.45
CA SER A 38 -7.53 -12.82 -2.31
C SER A 38 -6.56 -11.64 -2.11
N PRO A 39 -7.05 -10.39 -1.97
CA PRO A 39 -6.19 -9.23 -1.73
C PRO A 39 -5.23 -9.44 -0.56
N LEU A 40 -3.96 -9.04 -0.75
CA LEU A 40 -2.87 -9.20 0.22
C LEU A 40 -2.59 -10.64 0.67
N ALA A 41 -3.13 -11.69 0.05
CA ALA A 41 -3.07 -13.04 0.63
C ALA A 41 -1.65 -13.52 0.98
N GLU A 42 -0.68 -13.16 0.15
CA GLU A 42 0.72 -13.58 0.32
C GLU A 42 1.47 -12.73 1.36
N GLU A 43 1.21 -11.42 1.38
CA GLU A 43 1.94 -10.44 2.19
C GLU A 43 1.24 -10.05 3.50
N ARG A 44 -0.05 -10.37 3.64
CA ARG A 44 -0.86 -10.07 4.82
C ARG A 44 -0.22 -10.47 6.14
N PRO A 45 0.39 -11.67 6.29
CA PRO A 45 1.05 -12.05 7.54
C PRO A 45 2.12 -11.04 7.95
N TYR A 46 2.88 -10.51 7.00
CA TYR A 46 3.91 -9.52 7.27
C TYR A 46 3.31 -8.16 7.63
N TRP A 47 2.27 -7.71 6.92
CA TRP A 47 1.58 -6.46 7.27
C TRP A 47 1.00 -6.48 8.69
N GLU A 48 0.39 -7.60 9.07
CA GLU A 48 -0.23 -7.78 10.40
C GLU A 48 0.80 -7.86 11.54
N GLU A 49 2.10 -8.03 11.26
CA GLU A 49 3.16 -7.88 12.29
C GLU A 49 3.33 -6.42 12.76
N TYR A 50 3.02 -5.45 11.90
CA TYR A 50 3.29 -4.03 12.16
C TYR A 50 2.02 -3.16 12.19
N PHE A 51 0.93 -3.62 11.58
CA PHE A 51 -0.31 -2.87 11.42
C PHE A 51 -1.54 -3.69 11.77
N GLU A 52 -2.59 -3.00 12.22
CA GLU A 52 -3.93 -3.56 12.23
C GLU A 52 -4.61 -3.27 10.89
N LEU A 53 -4.93 -4.31 10.12
CA LEU A 53 -5.61 -4.16 8.83
C LEU A 53 -7.09 -3.83 9.02
N LEU A 54 -7.43 -2.54 8.89
CA LEU A 54 -8.81 -2.05 9.07
C LEU A 54 -9.72 -2.37 7.87
N SER A 55 -9.24 -2.20 6.64
CA SER A 55 -10.01 -2.49 5.43
C SER A 55 -9.12 -2.67 4.20
N VAL A 56 -9.49 -3.62 3.34
CA VAL A 56 -8.87 -3.81 2.02
C VAL A 56 -9.98 -3.68 0.96
N LYS A 57 -9.75 -2.87 -0.07
CA LYS A 57 -10.75 -2.57 -1.10
C LYS A 57 -10.08 -2.58 -2.46
N ASP A 58 -10.73 -3.22 -3.43
CA ASP A 58 -10.29 -3.10 -4.82
C ASP A 58 -10.45 -1.65 -5.28
N ALA A 59 -9.44 -1.14 -5.99
CA ALA A 59 -9.47 0.17 -6.64
C ALA A 59 -10.66 0.33 -7.61
N HIS A 60 -11.00 -0.75 -8.30
CA HIS A 60 -12.18 -0.91 -9.14
C HIS A 60 -12.43 -2.40 -9.39
N SER A 61 -13.55 -2.73 -10.05
CA SER A 61 -13.87 -4.12 -10.39
C SER A 61 -12.73 -4.78 -11.18
N ARG A 62 -12.28 -5.96 -10.70
CA ARG A 62 -11.27 -6.80 -11.37
C ARG A 62 -11.70 -7.24 -12.77
N ARG A 63 -13.01 -7.31 -13.03
CA ARG A 63 -13.58 -7.59 -14.36
C ARG A 63 -13.17 -6.53 -15.40
N SER A 64 -12.88 -5.31 -14.96
CA SER A 64 -12.40 -4.23 -15.82
C SER A 64 -10.90 -4.33 -16.13
N CYS A 65 -10.15 -5.25 -15.49
CA CYS A 65 -8.69 -5.38 -15.59
C CYS A 65 -8.21 -6.43 -16.60
N ARG A 66 -9.08 -7.00 -17.45
CA ARG A 66 -8.75 -8.08 -18.40
C ARG A 66 -8.17 -9.35 -17.75
N HIS A 67 -8.47 -9.60 -16.48
CA HIS A 67 -7.96 -10.76 -15.74
C HIS A 67 -8.68 -12.08 -16.12
N GLU A 68 -9.98 -12.01 -16.43
CA GLU A 68 -10.84 -13.21 -16.47
C GLU A 68 -11.02 -13.83 -17.87
N ASN A 69 -10.40 -13.29 -18.93
CA ASN A 69 -10.63 -13.78 -20.30
C ASN A 69 -9.66 -14.89 -20.75
N GLY A 70 -8.64 -15.21 -19.95
CA GLY A 70 -7.66 -16.27 -20.21
C GLY A 70 -6.86 -16.12 -21.51
N THR A 71 -6.95 -14.96 -22.18
CA THR A 71 -6.44 -14.72 -23.53
C THR A 71 -5.59 -13.46 -23.63
N GLU A 72 -5.75 -12.49 -22.73
CA GLU A 72 -4.94 -11.28 -22.65
C GLU A 72 -4.16 -11.19 -21.32
N PRO A 73 -2.97 -10.54 -21.31
CA PRO A 73 -2.29 -10.21 -20.05
C PRO A 73 -3.14 -9.28 -19.18
N TRP A 74 -2.88 -9.29 -17.87
CA TRP A 74 -3.47 -8.34 -16.94
C TRP A 74 -3.29 -6.90 -17.44
N GLY A 75 -4.41 -6.20 -17.64
CA GLY A 75 -4.42 -4.81 -18.08
C GLY A 75 -3.80 -3.86 -17.04
N CYS A 76 -3.72 -4.28 -15.77
CA CYS A 76 -3.14 -3.50 -14.69
C CYS A 76 -1.66 -3.16 -14.91
N CYS A 77 -0.90 -4.03 -15.58
CA CYS A 77 0.55 -3.81 -15.79
C CYS A 77 0.85 -2.54 -16.62
N ASN A 78 -0.10 -2.10 -17.45
CA ASN A 78 0.03 -0.92 -18.31
C ASN A 78 -0.99 0.18 -17.95
N CYS A 79 -1.69 0.06 -16.83
CA CYS A 79 -2.65 1.06 -16.40
C CYS A 79 -1.98 2.14 -15.54
N ASP A 80 -2.60 3.32 -15.48
CA ASP A 80 -2.18 4.42 -14.59
C ASP A 80 -3.09 4.55 -13.36
N CYS A 81 -3.91 3.53 -13.07
CA CYS A 81 -4.87 3.54 -11.96
C CYS A 81 -4.17 3.79 -10.61
N THR A 82 -3.10 3.05 -10.32
CA THR A 82 -2.31 3.18 -9.08
C THR A 82 -1.79 4.61 -8.93
N LYS A 83 -1.10 5.15 -9.95
CA LYS A 83 -0.59 6.54 -9.96
C LYS A 83 -1.68 7.58 -9.73
N LYS A 84 -2.85 7.43 -10.37
CA LYS A 84 -3.98 8.35 -10.22
C LYS A 84 -4.58 8.28 -8.82
N LEU A 85 -4.62 7.12 -8.20
CA LEU A 85 -5.13 6.94 -6.84
C LEU A 85 -4.13 7.47 -5.82
N GLU A 86 -2.84 7.22 -5.99
CA GLU A 86 -1.77 7.75 -5.15
C GLU A 86 -1.76 9.28 -5.19
N GLY A 87 -1.92 9.87 -6.38
CA GLY A 87 -2.03 11.32 -6.55
C GLY A 87 -3.23 11.92 -5.80
N ARG A 88 -4.37 11.20 -5.75
CA ARG A 88 -5.54 11.61 -4.95
C ARG A 88 -5.32 11.39 -3.45
N LEU A 89 -4.70 10.28 -3.07
CA LEU A 89 -4.41 9.96 -1.69
C LEU A 89 -3.42 10.97 -1.10
N ALA A 90 -2.47 11.44 -1.90
CA ALA A 90 -1.49 12.44 -1.51
C ALA A 90 -2.10 13.78 -1.06
N THR A 91 -3.36 14.07 -1.41
CA THR A 91 -4.08 15.27 -0.96
C THR A 91 -4.90 15.05 0.32
N GLN A 92 -4.88 13.85 0.91
CA GLN A 92 -5.80 13.43 1.98
C GLN A 92 -5.11 13.08 3.30
N GLY A 93 -3.81 13.34 3.42
CA GLY A 93 -3.08 13.07 4.66
C GLY A 93 -1.60 13.40 4.56
N GLU A 94 -0.88 13.16 5.65
CA GLU A 94 0.56 13.36 5.74
C GLU A 94 1.32 12.12 5.25
N ALA A 95 2.53 12.32 4.71
CA ALA A 95 3.38 11.20 4.29
C ALA A 95 3.79 10.33 5.49
N PHE A 96 3.41 9.04 5.48
CA PHE A 96 3.63 8.12 6.59
C PHE A 96 5.09 8.04 7.04
N VAL A 97 6.03 7.85 6.10
CA VAL A 97 7.46 7.79 6.41
C VAL A 97 7.97 9.09 7.03
N HIS A 98 7.42 10.24 6.61
CA HIS A 98 7.77 11.52 7.23
C HIS A 98 7.29 11.57 8.68
N THR A 99 6.02 11.25 8.93
CA THR A 99 5.43 11.21 10.27
C THR A 99 6.18 10.25 11.20
N LEU A 100 6.56 9.06 10.72
CA LEU A 100 7.39 8.12 11.49
C LEU A 100 8.76 8.69 11.85
N ARG A 101 9.45 9.33 10.89
CA ARG A 101 10.78 9.92 11.12
C ARG A 101 10.72 11.06 12.12
N THR A 102 9.68 11.89 12.07
CA THR A 102 9.47 12.99 13.02
C THR A 102 9.21 12.45 14.43
N ARG A 103 8.24 11.54 14.59
CA ARG A 103 7.93 10.93 15.90
C ARG A 103 9.13 10.21 16.53
N LYS A 104 9.93 9.51 15.72
CA LYS A 104 11.15 8.85 16.21
C LYS A 104 12.15 9.86 16.77
N ARG A 105 12.30 11.04 16.15
CA ARG A 105 13.18 12.09 16.67
C ARG A 105 12.66 12.61 18.00
N ASP A 106 11.36 12.85 18.10
CA ASP A 106 10.75 13.37 19.34
C ASP A 106 10.96 12.42 20.51
N LEU A 107 10.81 11.11 20.28
CA LEU A 107 11.08 10.05 21.26
C LEU A 107 12.57 9.88 21.62
N GLN A 108 13.49 10.36 20.78
CA GLN A 108 14.94 10.30 21.05
C GLN A 108 15.47 11.54 21.78
N ILE A 109 14.68 12.60 21.86
CA ILE A 109 15.04 13.87 22.51
C ILE A 109 14.38 14.00 23.89
N SER A 110 13.35 13.18 24.17
CA SER A 110 12.70 13.05 25.49
C SER A 110 13.35 11.98 26.36
#